data_AF-C2G067-F1
#
_entry.id   AF-C2G067-F1
#
_cell.length_a   1.000
_cell.length_b   1.000
_cell.length_c   1.000
_cell.angle_alpha   90.00
_cell.angle_beta   90.00
_cell.angle_gamma   90.00
#
_symmetry.space_group_name_H-M   'P 1'
#
loop_
_entity.id
_entity.type
_entity.pdbx_description
1 polymer ?
#
loop_
_entity_poly.entity_id
_entity_poly.type
_entity_poly.pdbx_seq_one_letter_code
_entity_poly.pdbx_strand_id
1 'polypeptide(L)'
;MKRRSLLQLLGSIGVGAMIPTVSAKADRTALSIAQKGLNDREYWVSLLDKMAAPILDNISKQQLRKIMPMEVSPVFDSRDPGVGYLEAFGRLMSGLAPWLALPADNSSEGQLR
;
A
#
# COMPACT_ATOMS: atom_id res chain seq x y z
N MET A 1 -11.06 -43.26 15.54
CA MET A 1 -11.77 -41.99 15.75
C MET A 1 -12.14 -41.38 14.39
N LYS A 2 -13.41 -41.51 14.00
CA LYS A 2 -13.91 -41.24 12.64
C LYS A 2 -14.40 -39.79 12.52
N ARG A 3 -13.51 -38.87 12.13
CA ARG A 3 -13.80 -37.43 11.92
C ARG A 3 -14.84 -37.14 10.83
N ARG A 4 -15.21 -38.15 10.04
CA ARG A 4 -16.21 -38.06 8.95
C ARG A 4 -17.65 -38.23 9.43
N SER A 5 -17.87 -38.82 10.61
CA SER A 5 -19.21 -39.00 11.20
C SER A 5 -19.82 -37.69 11.70
N LEU A 6 -18.98 -36.69 12.00
CA LEU A 6 -19.42 -35.42 12.59
C LEU A 6 -19.97 -34.45 11.53
N LEU A 7 -19.48 -34.55 10.28
CA LEU A 7 -19.99 -33.76 9.15
C LEU A 7 -21.33 -34.26 8.60
N GLN A 8 -21.68 -35.52 8.83
CA GLN A 8 -23.00 -36.06 8.43
C GLN A 8 -24.11 -35.72 9.42
N LEU A 9 -23.78 -35.44 10.70
CA LEU A 9 -24.76 -35.13 11.74
C LEU A 9 -25.27 -33.68 11.69
N LEU A 10 -24.54 -32.77 11.03
CA LEU A 10 -24.91 -31.35 10.93
C LEU A 10 -25.78 -31.03 9.69
N GLY A 11 -26.02 -32.02 8.81
CA GLY A 11 -26.76 -31.83 7.56
C GLY A 11 -28.29 -32.01 7.65
N SER A 12 -28.87 -32.30 8.82
CA SER A 12 -30.27 -32.74 8.93
C SER A 12 -31.10 -32.08 10.04
N ILE A 13 -30.83 -30.81 10.36
CA ILE A 13 -31.77 -29.94 11.09
C ILE A 13 -31.91 -28.70 10.19
N GLY A 14 -33.02 -28.35 9.58
CA GLY A 14 -34.40 -28.74 9.74
C GLY A 14 -35.17 -27.64 9.00
N VAL A 15 -35.97 -28.05 8.03
CA VAL A 15 -36.88 -27.19 7.28
C VAL A 15 -37.92 -26.60 8.24
N GLY A 16 -38.08 -25.27 8.20
CA GLY A 16 -39.32 -24.56 8.54
C GLY A 16 -39.65 -24.35 10.01
N ALA A 17 -39.32 -23.17 10.54
CA ALA A 17 -40.25 -22.29 11.26
C ALA A 17 -39.54 -20.99 11.68
N MET A 18 -40.29 -19.88 11.62
CA MET A 18 -39.96 -18.54 12.13
C MET A 18 -39.15 -17.64 11.20
N ILE A 19 -39.87 -16.79 10.46
CA ILE A 19 -39.37 -15.48 10.02
C ILE A 19 -39.60 -14.51 11.19
N PRO A 20 -38.60 -14.14 12.01
CA PRO A 20 -38.63 -12.83 12.61
C PRO A 20 -38.24 -11.84 11.52
N THR A 21 -39.01 -10.76 11.38
CA THR A 21 -38.63 -9.60 10.58
C THR A 21 -37.31 -9.04 11.11
N VAL A 22 -36.19 -9.49 10.54
CA VAL A 22 -34.88 -8.91 10.80
C VAL A 22 -34.88 -7.53 10.16
N SER A 23 -35.19 -6.55 11.00
CA SER A 23 -34.90 -5.14 10.74
C SER A 23 -33.43 -5.04 10.38
N ALA A 24 -33.15 -4.79 9.10
CA ALA A 24 -31.79 -4.59 8.60
C ALA A 24 -31.25 -3.27 9.14
N LYS A 25 -30.73 -3.31 10.37
CA LYS A 25 -29.74 -2.32 10.80
C LYS A 25 -28.50 -2.57 9.95
N ALA A 26 -28.36 -1.79 8.88
CA ALA A 26 -27.13 -1.71 8.11
C ALA A 26 -25.97 -1.58 9.10
N ASP A 27 -25.09 -2.57 9.11
CA ASP A 27 -23.95 -2.68 10.01
C ASP A 27 -23.03 -1.47 9.76
N ARG A 28 -23.18 -0.43 10.58
CA ARG A 28 -22.36 0.79 10.54
C ARG A 28 -20.87 0.46 10.74
N THR A 29 -20.59 -0.67 11.37
CA THR A 29 -19.29 -1.30 11.56
C THR A 29 -18.65 -1.72 10.24
N ALA A 30 -19.40 -2.29 9.29
CA ALA A 30 -18.88 -2.65 7.98
C ALA A 30 -18.54 -1.41 7.14
N LEU A 31 -19.38 -0.37 7.20
CA LEU A 31 -19.12 0.94 6.58
C LEU A 31 -17.89 1.63 7.19
N SER A 32 -17.70 1.51 8.51
CA SER A 32 -16.54 2.08 9.21
C SER A 32 -15.22 1.39 8.85
N ILE A 33 -15.20 0.06 8.72
CA ILE A 33 -14.00 -0.68 8.28
C ILE A 33 -13.66 -0.33 6.82
N ALA A 34 -14.67 -0.26 5.95
CA ALA A 34 -14.49 0.17 4.57
C ALA A 34 -13.98 1.63 4.45
N GLN A 35 -14.47 2.54 5.31
CA GLN A 35 -13.98 3.91 5.36
C GLN A 35 -12.58 4.06 5.95
N LYS A 36 -12.17 3.19 6.89
CA LYS A 36 -10.81 3.19 7.43
C LYS A 36 -9.77 2.82 6.37
N GLY A 37 -10.07 1.83 5.54
CA GLY A 37 -9.19 1.43 4.42
C GLY A 37 -8.98 2.51 3.36
N LEU A 38 -9.95 3.42 3.17
CA LEU A 38 -9.81 4.57 2.27
C LEU A 38 -8.76 5.57 2.78
N ASN A 39 -8.73 5.83 4.09
CA ASN A 39 -7.75 6.73 4.71
C ASN A 39 -6.34 6.11 4.72
N ASP A 40 -6.25 4.80 5.00
CA ASP A 40 -4.96 4.11 5.00
C ASP A 40 -4.28 4.17 3.62
N ARG A 41 -5.04 3.98 2.52
CA ARG A 41 -4.49 4.07 1.16
C ARG A 41 -3.97 5.48 0.84
N GLU A 42 -4.76 6.51 1.11
CA GLU A 42 -4.35 7.90 0.90
C GLU A 42 -3.09 8.24 1.72
N TYR A 43 -3.01 7.77 2.96
CA TYR A 43 -1.83 7.93 3.80
C TYR A 43 -0.58 7.29 3.16
N TRP A 44 -0.68 6.05 2.69
CA TRP A 44 0.45 5.36 2.06
C TRP A 44 0.89 6.02 0.75
N VAL A 45 -0.06 6.48 -0.07
CA VAL A 45 0.24 7.24 -1.29
C VAL A 45 0.94 8.56 -0.96
N SER A 46 0.47 9.29 0.06
CA SER A 46 1.11 10.53 0.49
C SER A 46 2.54 10.31 1.02
N LEU A 47 2.78 9.18 1.68
CA LEU A 47 4.10 8.81 2.16
C LEU A 47 5.03 8.44 1.00
N LEU A 48 4.51 7.70 0.01
CA LEU A 48 5.24 7.37 -1.21
C LEU A 48 5.66 8.64 -1.96
N ASP A 49 4.74 9.57 -2.16
CA ASP A 49 5.01 10.87 -2.80
C ASP A 49 6.07 11.67 -2.02
N LYS A 50 5.93 11.75 -0.69
CA LYS A 50 6.90 12.43 0.19
C LYS A 50 8.33 11.87 0.07
N MET A 51 8.48 10.57 -0.20
CA MET A 51 9.78 9.94 -0.43
C MET A 51 10.27 10.13 -1.87
N ALA A 52 9.36 10.10 -2.85
CA ALA A 52 9.68 10.18 -4.26
C ALA A 52 10.03 11.60 -4.73
N ALA A 53 9.25 12.59 -4.31
CA ALA A 53 9.39 14.01 -4.70
C ALA A 53 10.81 14.56 -4.54
N PRO A 54 11.51 14.45 -3.39
CA PRO A 54 12.86 15.01 -3.24
C PRO A 54 13.92 14.33 -4.12
N ILE A 55 13.64 13.14 -4.64
CA ILE A 55 14.55 12.45 -5.56
C ILE A 55 14.17 12.80 -7.00
N LEU A 56 12.94 12.54 -7.41
CA LEU A 56 12.50 12.67 -8.81
C LEU A 56 12.45 14.13 -9.27
N ASP A 57 11.93 15.05 -8.46
CA ASP A 57 11.86 16.48 -8.83
C ASP A 57 13.24 17.11 -8.94
N ASN A 58 14.15 16.70 -8.06
CA ASN A 58 15.51 17.23 -8.08
C ASN A 58 16.34 16.59 -9.20
N ILE A 59 16.06 15.35 -9.58
CA ILE A 59 16.65 14.73 -10.79
C ILE A 59 16.15 15.43 -12.05
N SER A 60 14.84 15.68 -12.18
CA SER A 60 14.25 16.31 -13.37
C SER A 60 14.81 17.72 -13.61
N LYS A 61 15.20 18.42 -12.54
CA LYS A 61 15.85 19.73 -12.57
C LYS A 61 17.37 19.67 -12.62
N GLN A 62 17.98 18.49 -12.65
CA GLN A 62 19.44 18.27 -12.57
C GLN A 62 20.09 18.88 -11.31
N GLN A 63 19.33 18.98 -10.22
CA GLN A 63 19.71 19.63 -8.96
C GLN A 63 19.95 18.63 -7.81
N LEU A 64 19.71 17.33 -7.99
CA LEU A 64 19.79 16.34 -6.92
C LEU A 64 21.12 16.41 -6.15
N ARG A 65 22.26 16.38 -6.85
CA ARG A 65 23.59 16.40 -6.21
C ARG A 65 23.87 17.70 -5.45
N LYS A 66 23.26 18.81 -5.88
CA LYS A 66 23.41 20.13 -5.24
C LYS A 66 22.58 20.24 -3.97
N ILE A 67 21.34 19.74 -4.01
CA ILE A 67 20.37 19.87 -2.91
C ILE A 67 20.56 18.78 -1.85
N MET A 68 21.00 17.59 -2.26
CA MET A 68 21.22 16.44 -1.40
C MET A 68 22.72 16.06 -1.40
N PRO A 69 23.57 16.72 -0.61
CA PRO A 69 24.97 16.34 -0.49
C PRO A 69 25.10 14.95 0.16
N MET A 70 26.05 14.14 -0.32
CA MET A 70 26.29 12.82 0.25
C MET A 70 27.07 12.93 1.56
N GLU A 71 26.55 12.27 2.59
CA GLU A 71 27.26 12.05 3.84
C GLU A 71 27.68 10.59 3.93
N VAL A 72 28.95 10.35 4.26
CA VAL A 72 29.51 9.00 4.42
C VAL A 72 30.01 8.80 5.84
N SER A 73 29.96 7.55 6.31
CA SER A 73 30.46 7.18 7.63
C SER A 73 31.97 7.37 7.75
N PRO A 74 32.51 7.67 8.95
CA PRO A 74 33.96 7.69 9.18
C PRO A 74 34.69 6.39 8.83
N VAL A 75 33.99 5.24 8.83
CA VAL A 75 34.53 3.92 8.49
C VAL A 75 34.19 3.47 7.06
N PHE A 76 33.81 4.41 6.19
CA PHE A 76 33.39 4.11 4.82
C PHE A 76 34.52 3.53 3.96
N ASP A 77 34.17 2.63 3.05
CA ASP A 77 35.09 1.84 2.22
C ASP A 77 35.78 2.61 1.08
N SER A 78 35.70 3.94 1.08
CA SER A 78 36.36 4.84 0.13
C SER A 78 35.93 4.66 -1.34
N ARG A 79 34.78 4.03 -1.62
CA ARG A 79 34.19 4.04 -2.98
C ARG A 79 33.70 5.43 -3.37
N ASP A 80 33.41 5.65 -4.65
CA ASP A 80 32.79 6.90 -5.09
C ASP A 80 31.43 7.11 -4.38
N PRO A 81 31.28 8.14 -3.52
CA PRO A 81 30.00 8.41 -2.85
C PRO A 81 28.88 8.75 -3.84
N GLY A 82 29.22 9.15 -5.07
CA GLY A 82 28.29 9.43 -6.14
C GLY A 82 27.43 8.23 -6.56
N VAL A 83 27.86 7.00 -6.27
CA VAL A 83 27.07 5.79 -6.48
C VAL A 83 25.78 5.80 -5.63
N GLY A 84 25.81 6.44 -4.45
CA GLY A 84 24.65 6.54 -3.56
C GLY A 84 23.44 7.23 -4.20
N TYR A 85 23.65 8.18 -5.11
CA TYR A 85 22.56 8.79 -5.87
C TYR A 85 21.84 7.80 -6.79
N LEU A 86 22.61 6.95 -7.47
CA LEU A 86 22.06 5.91 -8.35
C LEU A 86 21.36 4.83 -7.53
N GLU A 87 21.91 4.45 -6.38
CA GLU A 87 21.27 3.52 -5.46
C GLU A 87 19.96 4.06 -4.90
N ALA A 88 19.90 5.33 -4.51
CA ALA A 88 18.67 5.97 -4.04
C ALA A 88 17.58 5.95 -5.12
N PHE A 89 17.93 6.34 -6.34
CA PHE A 89 17.02 6.29 -7.48
C PHE A 89 16.56 4.85 -7.79
N GLY A 90 17.49 3.90 -7.89
CA GLY A 90 17.17 2.51 -8.22
C GLY A 90 16.26 1.84 -7.18
N ARG A 91 16.55 2.06 -5.88
CA ARG A 91 15.71 1.55 -4.79
C ARG A 91 14.33 2.18 -4.78
N LEU A 92 14.25 3.50 -5.01
CA LEU A 92 12.97 4.21 -5.13
C LEU A 92 12.14 3.62 -6.28
N MET A 93 12.70 3.56 -7.49
CA MET A 93 12.00 3.06 -8.67
C MET A 93 11.56 1.60 -8.52
N SER A 94 12.39 0.76 -7.90
CA SER A 94 12.01 -0.63 -7.59
C SER A 94 10.82 -0.71 -6.64
N GLY A 95 10.72 0.20 -5.67
CA GLY A 95 9.57 0.28 -4.75
C GLY A 95 8.32 0.87 -5.42
N LEU A 96 8.49 1.84 -6.32
CA LEU A 96 7.40 2.47 -7.07
C LEU A 96 6.83 1.56 -8.16
N ALA A 97 7.62 0.63 -8.70
CA ALA A 97 7.24 -0.16 -9.89
C ALA A 97 5.84 -0.82 -9.79
N PRO A 98 5.44 -1.49 -8.69
CA PRO A 98 4.10 -2.07 -8.60
C PRO A 98 2.98 -1.02 -8.59
N TRP A 99 3.23 0.14 -7.98
CA TRP A 99 2.28 1.26 -7.95
C TRP A 99 2.16 1.92 -9.33
N LEU A 100 3.28 2.03 -10.05
CA LEU A 100 3.33 2.53 -11.43
C LEU A 100 2.64 1.58 -12.44
N ALA A 101 2.60 0.29 -12.14
CA ALA A 101 2.02 -0.74 -13.01
C ALA A 101 0.48 -0.82 -12.95
N LEU A 102 -0.17 -0.07 -12.06
CA LEU A 102 -1.63 -0.04 -11.98
C LEU A 102 -2.23 0.65 -13.23
N PRO A 103 -3.44 0.25 -13.66
CA PRO A 103 -4.12 0.89 -14.79
C PRO A 103 -4.30 2.39 -14.60
N ALA A 104 -4.27 3.16 -15.68
CA ALA A 104 -4.61 4.57 -15.64
C ALA A 104 -6.07 4.77 -15.23
N ASP A 105 -6.32 5.70 -14.32
CA ASP A 105 -7.63 6.06 -13.82
C ASP A 105 -7.70 7.56 -13.49
N ASN A 106 -8.90 8.11 -13.45
CA ASN A 106 -9.11 9.56 -13.21
C ASN A 106 -9.15 9.93 -11.71
N SER A 107 -8.71 9.04 -10.83
CA SER A 107 -8.64 9.32 -9.40
C SER A 107 -7.53 10.34 -9.09
N SER A 108 -7.54 10.92 -7.90
CA SER A 108 -6.44 11.78 -7.43
C SER A 108 -5.11 11.03 -7.40
N GLU A 109 -5.10 9.77 -6.95
CA GLU A 109 -3.93 8.90 -6.98
C GLU A 109 -3.45 8.63 -8.42
N GLY A 110 -4.37 8.36 -9.34
CA GLY A 110 -4.07 8.14 -10.75
C GLY A 110 -3.45 9.35 -11.45
N GLN A 111 -3.75 10.57 -10.98
CA GLN A 111 -3.15 11.81 -11.49
C GLN A 111 -1.75 12.10 -10.87
N LEU A 112 -1.45 11.54 -9.70
CA LEU A 112 -0.12 11.63 -9.08
C LEU A 112 0.90 10.70 -9.75
N ARG A 113 0.44 9.62 -10.39
CA ARG A 113 1.24 8.66 -11.14
C ARG A 113 1.42 9.11 -12.60
#